data_AF-A0A372ZIR6-F1
#
_entry.id   AF-A0A372ZIR6-F1
#
_cell.length_a   1.000
_cell.length_b   1.000
_cell.length_c   1.000
_cell.angle_alpha   90.00
_cell.angle_beta   90.00
_cell.angle_gamma   90.00
#
_symmetry.space_group_name_H-M   'P 1'
#
loop_
_entity.id
_entity.type
_entity.pdbx_description
1 polymer ?
#
loop_
_entity_poly.entity_id
_entity_poly.type
_entity_poly.pdbx_seq_one_letter_code
_entity_poly.pdbx_strand_id
1 'polypeptide(L)'
;MNRMSRATWIAAGAVTLLAAPVPAIAATPAAATTTATVTTCGYSSLQAGLATYACADVTGDSVAVYGKIGLAGPPSPGTPWPPAPKELVTHLSANVTGGASLGTVNGRTVFQVSTVRVDGISSTVPCGSTVHVSFDVEGFWSGQVPATVDVPVVC
;
A
#
# COMPACT_ATOMS: atom_id res chain seq x y z
N MET A 1 18.74 24.42 -21.08
CA MET A 1 19.48 24.79 -19.86
C MET A 1 18.90 23.97 -18.71
N ASN A 2 19.63 23.27 -17.83
CA ASN A 2 21.06 22.90 -17.77
C ASN A 2 21.18 21.46 -17.23
N ARG A 3 22.23 20.73 -17.62
CA ARG A 3 22.68 19.50 -16.94
C ARG A 3 23.46 19.89 -15.68
N MET A 4 23.36 19.14 -14.58
CA MET A 4 24.32 18.98 -13.45
C MET A 4 23.58 18.31 -12.27
N SER A 5 24.14 17.41 -11.44
CA SER A 5 25.49 16.84 -11.38
C SER A 5 25.46 15.40 -10.87
N ARG A 6 26.36 14.53 -11.37
CA ARG A 6 26.71 13.27 -10.70
C ARG A 6 27.82 13.59 -9.69
N ALA A 7 27.63 13.29 -8.41
CA ALA A 7 28.66 13.47 -7.38
C ALA A 7 29.38 12.15 -7.11
N THR A 8 30.60 12.02 -7.63
CA THR A 8 31.59 11.00 -7.26
C THR A 8 32.36 11.41 -6.01
N TRP A 9 32.68 10.47 -5.12
CA TRP A 9 33.63 10.67 -4.01
C TRP A 9 34.72 9.59 -3.95
N ILE A 10 35.87 9.99 -3.40
CA ILE A 10 37.24 9.44 -3.49
C ILE A 10 37.86 9.61 -2.07
N ALA A 11 38.75 8.80 -1.49
CA ALA A 11 39.83 7.95 -2.02
C ALA A 11 39.85 6.54 -1.37
N ALA A 12 40.46 5.49 -1.95
CA ALA A 12 41.91 5.15 -2.05
C ALA A 12 42.59 4.73 -0.73
N GLY A 13 43.29 3.59 -0.76
CA GLY A 13 44.07 3.04 0.34
C GLY A 13 44.85 1.81 -0.13
N ALA A 14 46.02 2.02 -0.72
CA ALA A 14 46.90 0.94 -1.19
C ALA A 14 48.09 0.79 -0.23
N VAL A 15 48.27 -0.42 0.32
CA VAL A 15 49.50 -0.85 0.99
C VAL A 15 49.84 -2.26 0.50
N THR A 16 51.01 -2.42 -0.07
CA THR A 16 51.58 -3.71 -0.47
C THR A 16 52.44 -4.26 0.66
N LEU A 17 52.40 -5.59 0.90
CA LEU A 17 53.57 -6.50 1.01
C LEU A 17 53.23 -7.86 1.67
N LEU A 18 53.68 -8.93 1.01
CA LEU A 18 54.16 -10.22 1.54
C LEU A 18 53.24 -11.20 2.32
N ALA A 19 53.02 -12.35 1.66
CA ALA A 19 53.15 -13.72 2.17
C ALA A 19 52.21 -14.27 3.29
N ALA A 20 51.11 -14.91 2.86
CA ALA A 20 50.71 -16.27 3.29
C ALA A 20 49.45 -16.72 2.49
N PRO A 21 49.29 -18.01 2.11
CA PRO A 21 48.03 -18.52 1.58
C PRO A 21 47.04 -18.75 2.74
N VAL A 22 46.41 -17.68 3.20
CA VAL A 22 45.25 -17.78 4.11
C VAL A 22 44.10 -18.38 3.28
N PRO A 23 43.46 -19.49 3.71
CA PRO A 23 42.31 -20.02 2.99
C PRO A 23 41.22 -18.96 2.99
N ALA A 24 40.79 -18.54 1.80
CA ALA A 24 39.66 -17.65 1.65
C ALA A 24 38.40 -18.37 2.14
N ILE A 25 38.03 -18.13 3.40
CA ILE A 25 36.68 -18.37 3.88
C ILE A 25 35.74 -17.53 3.02
N ALA A 26 35.17 -18.19 2.00
CA ALA A 26 34.12 -17.61 1.20
C ALA A 26 33.00 -17.21 2.16
N ALA A 27 32.80 -15.90 2.32
CA ALA A 27 31.66 -15.38 3.06
C ALA A 27 30.42 -15.94 2.38
N THR A 28 29.75 -16.89 3.03
CA THR A 28 28.49 -17.44 2.55
C THR A 28 27.58 -16.25 2.30
N PRO A 29 27.07 -16.03 1.07
CA PRO A 29 26.15 -14.94 0.84
C PRO A 29 24.98 -15.18 1.79
N ALA A 30 24.81 -14.27 2.76
CA ALA A 30 23.70 -14.34 3.68
C ALA A 30 22.44 -14.41 2.82
N ALA A 31 21.73 -15.53 2.90
CA ALA A 31 20.50 -15.69 2.15
C ALA A 31 19.61 -14.53 2.57
N ALA A 32 19.34 -13.61 1.64
CA ALA A 32 18.43 -12.52 1.89
C ALA A 32 17.08 -13.18 2.15
N THR A 33 16.67 -13.24 3.42
CA THR A 33 15.36 -13.74 3.81
C THR A 33 14.35 -12.77 3.23
N THR A 34 13.89 -13.03 2.01
CA THR A 34 12.82 -12.25 1.38
C THR A 34 11.55 -12.49 2.17
N THR A 35 11.32 -11.62 3.14
CA THR A 35 10.06 -11.54 3.88
C THR A 35 8.95 -11.38 2.87
N ALA A 36 8.06 -12.37 2.79
CA ALA A 36 6.99 -12.37 1.82
C ALA A 36 5.96 -11.28 2.16
N THR A 37 5.50 -10.54 1.16
CA THR A 37 4.39 -9.59 1.33
C THR A 37 3.07 -10.34 1.32
N VAL A 38 2.27 -10.18 2.37
CA VAL A 38 0.92 -10.74 2.50
C VAL A 38 -0.10 -9.64 2.26
N THR A 39 -0.79 -9.69 1.11
CA THR A 39 -1.90 -8.79 0.81
C THR A 39 -3.20 -9.35 1.40
N THR A 40 -3.89 -8.56 2.21
CA THR A 40 -5.22 -8.87 2.76
C THR A 40 -6.19 -7.75 2.37
N CYS A 41 -7.36 -8.10 1.84
CA CYS A 41 -8.43 -7.17 1.50
C CYS A 41 -9.73 -7.58 2.18
N GLY A 42 -10.50 -6.60 2.66
CA GLY A 42 -11.83 -6.81 3.21
C GLY A 42 -12.87 -7.15 2.15
N TYR A 43 -14.09 -7.45 2.62
CA TYR A 43 -15.24 -7.61 1.75
C TYR A 43 -15.57 -6.29 1.02
N SER A 44 -16.13 -6.40 -0.19
CA SER A 44 -16.58 -5.24 -0.95
C SER A 44 -17.78 -4.58 -0.28
N SER A 45 -17.68 -3.28 0.03
CA SER A 45 -18.84 -2.45 0.36
C SER A 45 -19.39 -1.78 -0.91
N LEU A 46 -20.69 -1.48 -0.92
CA LEU A 46 -21.33 -0.76 -2.01
C LEU A 46 -21.49 0.72 -1.65
N GLN A 47 -20.68 1.58 -2.26
CA GLN A 47 -20.62 3.01 -1.96
C GLN A 47 -20.70 3.81 -3.26
N ALA A 48 -21.58 4.82 -3.34
CA ALA A 48 -21.85 5.61 -4.55
C ALA A 48 -22.17 4.79 -5.84
N GLY A 49 -22.61 3.53 -5.69
CA GLY A 49 -22.85 2.58 -6.78
C GLY A 49 -21.60 1.84 -7.28
N LEU A 50 -20.51 1.88 -6.51
CA LEU A 50 -19.21 1.27 -6.80
C LEU A 50 -18.87 0.23 -5.73
N ALA A 51 -18.08 -0.78 -6.10
CA ALA A 51 -17.50 -1.72 -5.15
C ALA A 51 -16.23 -1.12 -4.55
N THR A 52 -16.22 -0.90 -3.24
CA THR A 52 -15.07 -0.38 -2.50
C THR A 52 -14.46 -1.46 -1.62
N TYR A 53 -13.13 -1.45 -1.50
CA TYR A 53 -12.37 -2.42 -0.72
C TYR A 53 -11.33 -1.68 0.12
N ALA A 54 -11.22 -2.02 1.40
CA ALA A 54 -10.06 -1.72 2.21
C ALA A 54 -9.03 -2.86 2.07
N CYS A 55 -7.76 -2.54 1.88
CA CYS A 55 -6.69 -3.51 1.73
C CYS A 55 -5.43 -3.08 2.51
N ALA A 56 -4.63 -4.06 2.92
CA ALA A 56 -3.27 -3.84 3.43
C ALA A 56 -2.29 -4.90 2.89
N ASP A 57 -1.10 -4.44 2.54
CA ASP A 57 0.09 -5.24 2.21
C ASP A 57 0.99 -5.28 3.45
N VAL A 58 1.20 -6.46 4.05
CA VAL A 58 2.06 -6.65 5.23
C VAL A 58 3.37 -7.31 4.81
N THR A 59 4.52 -6.68 5.12
CA THR A 59 5.87 -7.22 4.87
C THR A 59 6.66 -7.19 6.17
N GLY A 60 6.58 -8.27 6.94
CA GLY A 60 7.16 -8.34 8.28
C GLY A 60 6.43 -7.43 9.25
N ASP A 61 7.15 -6.49 9.85
CA ASP A 61 6.59 -5.45 10.73
C ASP A 61 6.00 -4.24 9.97
N SER A 62 6.20 -4.17 8.65
CA SER A 62 5.82 -3.03 7.83
C SER A 62 4.45 -3.26 7.17
N VAL A 63 3.53 -2.31 7.35
CA VAL A 63 2.15 -2.38 6.83
C VAL A 63 1.89 -1.20 5.89
N ALA A 64 1.48 -1.49 4.65
CA ALA A 64 1.07 -0.49 3.67
C ALA A 64 -0.42 -0.66 3.34
N VAL A 65 -1.21 0.38 3.60
CA VAL A 65 -2.67 0.37 3.58
C VAL A 65 -3.19 1.23 2.42
N TYR A 66 -4.19 0.70 1.70
CA TYR A 66 -4.76 1.34 0.53
C TYR A 66 -6.23 0.95 0.31
N GLY A 67 -6.98 1.86 -0.30
CA GLY A 67 -8.33 1.61 -0.81
C GLY A 67 -8.33 1.12 -2.26
N LYS A 68 -9.37 0.40 -2.66
CA LYS A 68 -9.68 0.11 -4.08
C LYS A 68 -11.12 0.51 -4.39
N ILE A 69 -11.35 1.03 -5.58
CA ILE A 69 -12.68 1.40 -6.10
C ILE A 69 -12.87 0.74 -7.47
N GLY A 70 -13.95 -0.01 -7.65
CA GLY A 70 -14.29 -0.70 -8.90
C GLY A 70 -15.79 -0.63 -9.22
N LEU A 71 -16.19 -1.17 -10.37
CA LEU A 71 -17.61 -1.30 -10.70
C LEU A 71 -18.27 -2.34 -9.78
N ALA A 72 -19.44 -2.01 -9.26
CA ALA A 72 -20.25 -2.93 -8.43
C ALA A 72 -20.84 -4.13 -9.20
N GLY A 73 -20.81 -4.08 -10.53
CA GLY A 73 -21.36 -5.09 -11.42
C GLY A 73 -21.29 -4.64 -12.89
N PRO A 74 -21.81 -5.44 -13.83
CA PRO A 74 -21.90 -5.04 -15.23
C PRO A 74 -22.83 -3.81 -15.40
N PRO A 75 -22.54 -2.90 -16.34
CA PRO A 75 -23.42 -1.77 -16.62
C PRO A 75 -24.79 -2.25 -17.13
N SER A 76 -25.85 -1.55 -16.76
CA SER A 76 -27.21 -1.89 -17.19
C SER A 76 -27.35 -1.79 -18.72
N PRO A 77 -28.08 -2.72 -19.38
CA PRO A 77 -28.31 -2.66 -20.83
C PRO A 77 -28.88 -1.30 -21.27
N GLY A 78 -28.34 -0.73 -22.35
CA GLY A 78 -28.76 0.58 -22.87
C GLY A 78 -28.11 1.79 -22.18
N THR A 79 -27.27 1.61 -21.15
CA THR A 79 -26.48 2.72 -20.58
C THR A 79 -25.44 3.21 -21.59
N PRO A 80 -25.33 4.53 -21.88
CA PRO A 80 -24.27 5.07 -22.71
C PRO A 80 -22.88 4.71 -22.16
N TRP A 81 -21.99 4.21 -23.02
CA TRP A 81 -20.64 3.78 -22.64
C TRP A 81 -19.56 4.57 -23.40
N PRO A 82 -18.48 5.02 -22.73
CA PRO A 82 -18.24 4.91 -21.29
C PRO A 82 -19.13 5.85 -20.46
N PRO A 83 -19.41 5.54 -19.19
CA PRO A 83 -20.01 6.49 -18.27
C PRO A 83 -19.17 7.76 -18.15
N ALA A 84 -19.82 8.87 -17.81
CA ALA A 84 -19.14 10.11 -17.48
C ALA A 84 -18.21 9.93 -16.26
N PRO A 85 -17.01 10.55 -16.25
CA PRO A 85 -16.14 10.52 -15.07
C PRO A 85 -16.86 11.07 -13.84
N LYS A 86 -16.70 10.39 -12.70
CA LYS A 86 -17.19 10.81 -11.39
C LYS A 86 -16.01 11.20 -10.51
N GLU A 87 -16.02 12.42 -10.01
CA GLU A 87 -15.16 12.80 -8.90
C GLU A 87 -15.73 12.17 -7.61
N LEU A 88 -14.85 11.54 -6.84
CA LEU A 88 -15.17 10.86 -5.59
C LEU A 88 -14.29 11.47 -4.49
N VAL A 89 -14.86 11.73 -3.33
CA VAL A 89 -14.10 12.05 -2.12
C VAL A 89 -13.81 10.73 -1.40
N THR A 90 -12.57 10.53 -0.97
CA THR A 90 -12.10 9.26 -0.42
C THR A 90 -11.49 9.47 0.95
N HIS A 91 -11.87 8.65 1.92
CA HIS A 91 -11.35 8.67 3.27
C HIS A 91 -10.76 7.30 3.61
N LEU A 92 -9.46 7.24 3.90
CA LEU A 92 -8.77 6.04 4.32
C LEU A 92 -8.21 6.26 5.73
N SER A 93 -8.50 5.37 6.67
CA SER A 93 -7.93 5.41 8.02
C SER A 93 -7.43 4.03 8.43
N ALA A 94 -6.39 4.02 9.26
CA ALA A 94 -5.87 2.79 9.85
C ALA A 94 -5.48 3.01 11.31
N ASN A 95 -5.70 1.99 12.14
CA ASN A 95 -5.33 1.99 13.55
C ASN A 95 -4.99 0.58 14.00
N VAL A 96 -4.15 0.44 15.02
CA VAL A 96 -3.99 -0.81 15.74
C VAL A 96 -5.25 -1.05 16.58
N THR A 97 -5.79 -2.26 16.57
CA THR A 97 -6.99 -2.62 17.34
C THR A 97 -6.69 -2.51 18.84
N GLY A 98 -7.40 -1.61 19.53
CA GLY A 98 -7.13 -1.29 20.94
C GLY A 98 -5.85 -0.48 21.19
N GLY A 99 -5.20 0.04 20.14
CA GLY A 99 -3.93 0.76 20.21
C GLY A 99 -3.94 2.13 19.52
N ALA A 100 -2.79 2.53 18.99
CA ALA A 100 -2.60 3.83 18.34
C ALA A 100 -3.21 3.88 16.92
N SER A 101 -3.59 5.08 16.48
CA SER A 101 -3.86 5.34 15.06
C SER A 101 -2.56 5.33 14.27
N LEU A 102 -2.58 4.71 13.09
CA LEU A 102 -1.49 4.72 12.12
C LEU A 102 -1.59 5.92 11.16
N GLY A 103 -2.79 6.50 11.04
CA GLY A 103 -3.05 7.72 10.27
C GLY A 103 -4.44 7.75 9.64
N THR A 104 -4.74 8.89 9.02
CA THR A 104 -5.91 9.11 8.17
C THR A 104 -5.50 9.92 6.96
N VAL A 105 -5.96 9.53 5.77
CA VAL A 105 -5.74 10.19 4.49
C VAL A 105 -7.08 10.51 3.86
N ASN A 106 -7.31 11.79 3.61
CA ASN A 106 -8.47 12.30 2.90
C ASN A 106 -8.02 12.77 1.52
N GLY A 107 -8.76 12.41 0.47
CA GLY A 107 -8.37 12.67 -0.91
C GLY A 107 -9.55 12.81 -1.85
N ARG A 108 -9.23 13.07 -3.11
CA ARG A 108 -10.16 13.09 -4.24
C ARG A 108 -9.59 12.24 -5.35
N THR A 109 -10.44 11.47 -6.01
CA THR A 109 -10.05 10.68 -7.18
C THR A 109 -11.15 10.67 -8.22
N VAL A 110 -10.77 10.46 -9.48
CA VAL A 110 -11.72 10.41 -10.60
C VAL A 110 -11.88 8.96 -11.05
N PHE A 111 -13.09 8.44 -10.87
CA PHE A 111 -13.47 7.11 -11.34
C PHE A 111 -14.24 7.21 -12.65
N GLN A 112 -14.02 6.26 -13.57
CA GLN A 112 -14.80 6.16 -14.80
C GLN A 112 -15.17 4.71 -15.12
N VAL A 113 -14.19 3.87 -15.47
CA VAL A 113 -14.41 2.46 -15.87
C VAL A 113 -13.36 1.48 -15.32
N SER A 114 -12.16 1.96 -15.02
CA SER A 114 -11.05 1.17 -14.50
C SER A 114 -11.00 1.17 -12.98
N THR A 115 -10.56 0.07 -12.37
CA THR A 115 -10.30 0.01 -10.94
C THR A 115 -9.26 1.06 -10.52
N VAL A 116 -9.61 1.89 -9.54
CA VAL A 116 -8.73 2.91 -8.96
C VAL A 116 -8.15 2.37 -7.65
N ARG A 117 -6.84 2.59 -7.43
CA ARG A 117 -6.14 2.35 -6.16
C ARG A 117 -5.95 3.70 -5.46
N VAL A 118 -6.16 3.74 -4.15
CA VAL A 118 -5.98 4.93 -3.30
C VAL A 118 -5.01 4.54 -2.19
N ASP A 119 -3.72 4.68 -2.46
CA ASP A 119 -2.66 4.50 -1.44
C ASP A 119 -2.68 5.65 -0.44
N GLY A 120 -2.36 5.38 0.83
CA GLY A 120 -2.35 6.44 1.85
C GLY A 120 -1.43 6.25 3.05
N ILE A 121 -1.41 5.06 3.67
CA ILE A 121 -0.74 4.89 4.98
C ILE A 121 0.30 3.79 4.89
N SER A 122 1.57 4.11 5.19
CA SER A 122 2.63 3.12 5.36
C SER A 122 3.28 3.31 6.73
N SER A 123 3.23 2.29 7.60
CA SER A 123 3.75 2.37 8.96
C SER A 123 4.31 1.04 9.44
N THR A 124 5.26 1.09 10.38
CA THR A 124 5.71 -0.08 11.13
C THR A 124 4.77 -0.34 12.30
N VAL A 125 4.42 -1.61 12.52
CA VAL A 125 3.46 -2.06 13.55
C VAL A 125 4.06 -3.27 14.29
N PRO A 126 3.94 -3.38 15.63
CA PRO A 126 4.50 -4.51 16.37
C PRO A 126 3.89 -5.86 15.92
N CYS A 127 4.73 -6.89 15.79
CA CYS A 127 4.30 -8.26 15.48
C CYS A 127 3.24 -8.76 16.46
N GLY A 128 2.24 -9.50 15.97
CA GLY A 128 1.11 -9.98 16.76
C GLY A 128 -0.01 -8.95 16.99
N SER A 129 0.16 -7.72 16.50
CA SER A 129 -0.92 -6.72 16.48
C SER A 129 -1.93 -6.99 15.36
N THR A 130 -3.17 -6.53 15.53
CA THR A 130 -4.15 -6.43 14.44
C THR A 130 -4.27 -4.97 14.01
N VAL A 131 -4.20 -4.72 12.70
CA VAL A 131 -4.48 -3.40 12.11
C VAL A 131 -5.92 -3.40 11.58
N HIS A 132 -6.76 -2.55 12.16
CA HIS A 132 -8.05 -2.21 11.61
C HIS A 132 -7.87 -1.14 10.53
N VAL A 133 -8.44 -1.37 9.37
CA VAL A 133 -8.47 -0.42 8.24
C VAL A 133 -9.92 -0.11 7.91
N SER A 134 -10.21 1.16 7.69
CA SER A 134 -11.49 1.64 7.15
C SER A 134 -11.25 2.47 5.90
N PHE A 135 -12.02 2.20 4.84
CA PHE A 135 -12.02 2.95 3.59
C PHE A 135 -13.44 3.34 3.22
N ASP A 136 -13.68 4.64 3.10
CA ASP A 136 -14.95 5.24 2.70
C ASP A 136 -14.82 6.01 1.38
N VAL A 137 -15.89 6.01 0.61
CA VAL A 137 -15.99 6.74 -0.66
C VAL A 137 -17.32 7.49 -0.70
N GLU A 138 -17.23 8.81 -0.57
CA GLU A 138 -18.38 9.69 -0.72
C GLU A 138 -18.60 10.03 -2.19
N GLY A 139 -19.80 9.68 -2.67
CA GLY A 139 -20.46 10.37 -3.78
C GLY A 139 -21.54 11.30 -3.22
N PHE A 140 -21.92 12.33 -3.99
CA PHE A 140 -22.78 13.45 -3.59
C PHE A 140 -24.15 13.12 -2.94
N TRP A 141 -24.58 11.85 -2.85
CA TRP A 141 -25.98 11.46 -2.56
C TRP A 141 -26.22 10.16 -1.76
N SER A 142 -25.21 9.49 -1.17
CA SER A 142 -25.43 8.19 -0.49
C SER A 142 -24.82 8.10 0.91
N GLY A 143 -25.59 7.59 1.88
CA GLY A 143 -25.11 7.29 3.23
C GLY A 143 -24.01 6.22 3.24
N GLN A 144 -23.11 6.33 4.21
CA GLN A 144 -21.83 5.63 4.24
C GLN A 144 -21.93 4.28 4.96
N VAL A 145 -21.49 3.22 4.27
CA VAL A 145 -21.09 1.95 4.88
C VAL A 145 -19.65 1.69 4.43
N PRO A 146 -18.65 2.11 5.22
CA PRO A 146 -17.25 2.00 4.81
C PRO A 146 -16.84 0.54 4.65
N ALA A 147 -15.95 0.28 3.69
CA ALA A 147 -15.28 -1.01 3.60
C ALA A 147 -14.27 -1.13 4.75
N THR A 148 -14.31 -2.21 5.51
CA THR A 148 -13.39 -2.44 6.63
C THR A 148 -12.67 -3.78 6.50
N VAL A 149 -11.46 -3.86 7.08
CA VAL A 149 -10.71 -5.10 7.22
C VAL A 149 -9.84 -5.05 8.47
N ASP A 150 -9.79 -6.17 9.19
CA ASP A 150 -8.86 -6.40 10.29
C ASP A 150 -7.75 -7.33 9.79
N VAL A 151 -6.50 -6.84 9.82
CA VAL A 151 -5.34 -7.53 9.25
C VAL A 151 -4.34 -7.85 10.37
N PRO A 152 -4.08 -9.14 10.68
CA PRO A 152 -3.07 -9.52 11.66
C PRO A 152 -1.67 -9.32 11.08
N VAL A 153 -0.79 -8.66 11.83
CA VAL A 153 0.63 -8.45 11.47
C VAL A 153 1.44 -9.65 11.97
N VAL A 154 1.77 -10.55 11.06
CA VAL A 154 2.53 -11.77 11.36
C VAL A 154 3.99 -11.60 10.91
N CYS A 155 4.86 -11.54 11.91
CA CYS A 155 6.31 -11.66 11.83
C CYS A 155 6.80 -12.57 12.97
#